data_AF-Q2PB45-F1
#
_entry.id   AF-Q2PB45-F1
#
_cell.length_a   1.000
_cell.length_b   1.000
_cell.length_c   1.000
_cell.angle_alpha   90.00
_cell.angle_beta   90.00
_cell.angle_gamma   90.00
#
_symmetry.space_group_name_H-M   'P 1'
#
loop_
_entity.id
_entity.type
_entity.pdbx_description
1 polymer ?
#
loop_
_entity_poly.entity_id
_entity_poly.type
_entity_poly.pdbx_seq_one_letter_code
_entity_poly.pdbx_strand_id
1 'polypeptide(L)'
;MFTEKRLPFEVGKQDNFYDKLNEWIGDVFYDILPEKGFEERDEQIFMAFQLERAFQEKKVMFAEAGVGTGKTIVYLLYAICYARYTGKPAIIACADETLIEQLVKEEGDIAKLSEALGLS
;
A
#
# COMPACT_ATOMS: atom_id res chain seq x y z
N MET A 1 -25.77 -6.31 6.72
CA MET A 1 -25.17 -7.15 5.66
C MET A 1 -24.10 -6.29 5.00
N PHE A 2 -22.88 -6.28 5.55
CA PHE A 2 -21.79 -5.50 4.99
C PHE A 2 -21.20 -6.31 3.83
N THR A 3 -21.54 -5.95 2.59
CA THR A 3 -20.70 -6.32 1.46
C THR A 3 -19.48 -5.39 1.51
N GLU A 4 -18.54 -5.68 2.41
CA GLU A 4 -17.26 -4.99 2.39
C GLU A 4 -16.59 -5.32 1.05
N LYS A 5 -16.42 -4.31 0.21
CA LYS A 5 -15.63 -4.45 -1.01
C LYS A 5 -14.24 -4.92 -0.57
N ARG A 6 -13.81 -6.10 -1.04
CA ARG A 6 -12.48 -6.64 -0.73
C ARG A 6 -11.36 -5.71 -1.19
N LEU A 7 -11.58 -4.84 -2.18
CA LEU A 7 -10.57 -3.90 -2.65
C LEU A 7 -11.08 -2.48 -2.47
N PRO A 8 -10.18 -1.52 -2.23
CA PRO A 8 -10.55 -0.10 -2.15
C PRO A 8 -10.93 0.52 -3.49
N PHE A 9 -10.78 -0.24 -4.58
CA PHE A 9 -11.16 0.12 -5.94
C PHE A 9 -11.98 -0.99 -6.59
N GLU A 10 -12.67 -0.67 -7.68
CA GLU A 10 -13.45 -1.65 -8.45
C GLU A 10 -12.59 -2.37 -9.48
N VAL A 11 -12.80 -3.67 -9.62
CA VAL A 11 -12.18 -4.49 -10.68
C VAL A 11 -13.30 -5.18 -11.45
N GLY A 12 -13.58 -4.69 -12.65
CA GLY A 12 -14.56 -5.25 -13.56
C GLY A 12 -14.11 -6.58 -14.16
N LYS A 13 -15.03 -7.28 -14.85
CA LYS A 13 -14.75 -8.61 -15.44
C LYS A 13 -13.66 -8.59 -16.51
N GLN A 14 -13.47 -7.47 -17.19
CA GLN A 14 -12.47 -7.30 -18.25
C GLN A 14 -11.23 -6.54 -17.77
N ASP A 15 -11.23 -6.08 -16.52
CA ASP A 15 -10.15 -5.26 -16.00
C ASP A 15 -8.98 -6.14 -15.55
N ASN A 16 -7.78 -5.66 -15.79
CA ASN A 16 -6.59 -6.22 -15.16
C ASN A 16 -6.46 -5.63 -13.75
N PHE A 17 -6.29 -6.50 -12.75
CA PHE A 17 -6.11 -6.09 -11.36
C PHE A 17 -4.93 -5.12 -11.17
N TYR A 18 -3.80 -5.36 -11.84
CA TYR A 18 -2.60 -4.54 -11.67
C TYR A 18 -2.78 -3.14 -12.26
N ASP A 19 -3.49 -3.03 -13.38
CA ASP A 19 -3.78 -1.73 -14.00
C ASP A 19 -4.69 -0.91 -13.08
N LYS A 20 -5.74 -1.53 -12.53
CA LYS A 20 -6.64 -0.88 -11.56
C LYS A 20 -5.95 -0.54 -10.25
N LEU A 21 -5.04 -1.39 -9.78
CA LEU A 21 -4.20 -1.10 -8.63
C LEU A 21 -3.31 0.11 -8.90
N ASN A 22 -2.68 0.20 -10.07
CA ASN A 22 -1.80 1.31 -10.40
C ASN A 22 -2.56 2.63 -10.52
N GLU A 23 -3.73 2.64 -11.18
CA GLU A 23 -4.63 3.79 -11.21
C GLU A 23 -4.96 4.27 -9.79
N TRP A 24 -5.40 3.36 -8.91
CA TRP A 24 -5.75 3.68 -7.54
C TRP A 24 -4.55 4.15 -6.69
N ILE A 25 -3.37 3.55 -6.87
CA ILE A 25 -2.14 4.01 -6.19
C ILE A 25 -1.79 5.44 -6.64
N GLY A 26 -2.01 5.76 -7.91
CA GLY A 26 -1.91 7.14 -8.42
C GLY A 26 -2.85 8.08 -7.67
N ASP A 27 -4.14 7.76 -7.60
CA ASP A 27 -5.14 8.56 -6.87
C ASP A 27 -4.75 8.73 -5.39
N VAL A 28 -4.25 7.66 -4.75
CA VAL A 28 -3.81 7.67 -3.34
C VAL A 28 -2.71 8.70 -3.13
N PHE A 29 -1.66 8.69 -3.95
CA PHE A 29 -0.52 9.58 -3.76
C PHE A 29 -0.75 10.98 -4.30
N TYR A 30 -1.45 11.16 -5.42
CA TYR A 30 -1.61 12.50 -6.01
C TYR A 30 -2.78 13.29 -5.44
N ASP A 31 -3.80 12.61 -4.91
CA ASP A 31 -5.03 13.27 -4.44
C ASP A 31 -5.34 12.95 -2.98
N ILE A 32 -5.56 11.67 -2.63
CA ILE A 32 -6.17 11.29 -1.35
C ILE A 32 -5.26 11.63 -0.15
N LEU A 33 -3.99 11.22 -0.19
CA LEU A 33 -3.05 11.49 0.91
C LEU A 33 -2.75 13.00 1.05
N PRO A 34 -2.46 13.76 -0.03
CA PRO A 34 -2.34 15.22 0.04
C PRO A 34 -3.56 15.93 0.63
N GLU A 35 -4.78 15.53 0.25
CA GLU A 35 -6.02 16.09 0.81
C GLU A 35 -6.17 15.85 2.32
N LYS A 36 -5.54 14.79 2.83
CA LYS A 36 -5.47 14.45 4.26
C LYS A 36 -4.28 15.08 4.97
N GLY A 37 -3.49 15.91 4.30
CA GLY A 37 -2.35 16.62 4.86
C GLY A 37 -1.05 15.81 4.93
N PHE A 38 -0.96 14.70 4.19
CA PHE A 38 0.30 13.98 4.03
C PHE A 38 1.19 14.68 3.01
N GLU A 39 2.50 14.63 3.26
CA GLU A 39 3.51 15.10 2.32
C GLU A 39 4.06 13.93 1.51
N GLU A 40 3.90 14.01 0.19
CA GLU A 40 4.45 13.01 -0.70
C GLU A 40 5.87 13.30 -1.14
N ARG A 41 6.59 12.24 -1.48
CA ARG A 41 7.99 12.28 -1.91
C ARG A 41 8.21 11.45 -3.17
N ASP A 42 9.11 11.93 -4.02
CA ASP A 42 9.46 11.29 -5.29
C ASP A 42 9.89 9.82 -5.09
N GLU A 43 10.55 9.50 -3.98
CA GLU A 43 10.98 8.13 -3.71
C GLU A 43 9.82 7.17 -3.40
N GLN A 44 8.69 7.66 -2.92
CA GLN A 44 7.48 6.84 -2.73
C GLN A 44 6.91 6.45 -4.09
N ILE A 45 6.81 7.42 -5.01
CA ILE A 45 6.35 7.22 -6.38
C ILE A 45 7.28 6.26 -7.13
N PHE A 46 8.59 6.47 -7.00
CA PHE A 46 9.58 5.57 -7.59
C PHE A 46 9.45 4.14 -7.06
N MET A 47 9.30 3.97 -5.74
CA MET A 47 9.12 2.66 -5.12
C MET A 47 7.82 1.99 -5.57
N ALA A 48 6.72 2.75 -5.71
CA ALA A 48 5.43 2.24 -6.20
C ALA A 48 5.59 1.65 -7.61
N PHE A 49 6.24 2.38 -8.52
CA PHE A 49 6.52 1.89 -9.87
C PHE A 49 7.37 0.61 -9.88
N GLN A 50 8.40 0.53 -9.02
CA GLN A 50 9.22 -0.69 -8.92
C GLN A 50 8.41 -1.88 -8.38
N LEU A 51 7.55 -1.64 -7.38
CA LEU A 51 6.68 -2.68 -6.83
C LEU A 51 5.66 -3.15 -7.86
N GLU A 52 4.99 -2.25 -8.58
CA GLU A 52 4.05 -2.59 -9.65
C GLU A 52 4.65 -3.61 -10.62
N ARG A 53 5.83 -3.30 -11.15
CA ARG A 53 6.55 -4.20 -12.07
C ARG A 53 6.88 -5.53 -11.43
N ALA A 54 7.34 -5.54 -10.18
CA ALA A 54 7.68 -6.77 -9.48
C ALA A 54 6.46 -7.66 -9.22
N PHE A 55 5.31 -7.07 -8.88
CA PHE A 55 4.05 -7.79 -8.70
C PHE A 55 3.54 -8.37 -10.03
N GLN A 56 3.52 -7.56 -11.10
CA GLN A 56 3.11 -8.01 -12.45
C GLN A 56 4.00 -9.15 -12.96
N GLU A 57 5.33 -9.01 -12.82
CA GLU A 57 6.31 -9.98 -13.30
C GLU A 57 6.52 -11.17 -12.33
N LYS A 58 5.89 -11.15 -11.14
CA LYS A 58 6.09 -12.11 -10.04
C LYS A 58 7.56 -12.27 -9.65
N LYS A 59 8.27 -11.16 -9.52
CA LYS A 59 9.70 -11.10 -9.17
C LYS A 59 9.92 -10.50 -7.79
N VAL A 60 11.12 -10.74 -7.27
CA VAL A 60 11.60 -10.08 -6.06
C VAL A 60 12.09 -8.68 -6.42
N MET A 61 11.68 -7.70 -5.63
CA MET A 61 12.16 -6.32 -5.71
C MET A 61 13.11 -6.06 -4.54
N PHE A 62 14.22 -5.41 -4.84
CA PHE A 62 15.16 -4.94 -3.83
C PHE A 62 15.17 -3.41 -3.86
N ALA A 63 14.85 -2.78 -2.73
CA ALA A 63 14.85 -1.34 -2.59
C ALA A 63 15.81 -0.94 -1.48
N GLU A 64 16.70 -0.01 -1.78
CA GLU A 64 17.41 0.74 -0.75
C GLU A 64 16.57 1.94 -0.34
N ALA A 65 16.45 2.12 0.97
CA ALA A 65 15.55 3.09 1.54
C ALA A 65 16.23 3.94 2.60
N GLY A 66 16.43 5.22 2.30
CA GLY A 66 16.78 6.20 3.33
C GLY A 66 15.72 6.23 4.43
N VAL A 67 16.15 6.41 5.68
CA VAL A 67 15.26 6.45 6.85
C VAL A 67 14.27 7.62 6.72
N GLY A 68 13.01 7.41 7.11
CA GLY A 68 12.01 8.47 7.19
C GLY A 68 11.45 8.95 5.84
N THR A 69 11.58 8.15 4.77
CA THR A 69 11.14 8.49 3.40
C THR A 69 9.74 7.99 3.03
N GLY A 70 8.88 7.66 4.01
CA GLY A 70 7.49 7.27 3.76
C GLY A 70 7.29 5.90 3.07
N LYS A 71 8.35 5.10 2.91
CA LYS A 71 8.30 3.82 2.16
C LYS A 71 7.40 2.76 2.76
N THR A 72 7.15 2.85 4.07
CA THR A 72 6.20 1.99 4.76
C THR A 72 4.81 2.04 4.13
N ILE A 73 4.32 3.24 3.82
CA ILE A 73 3.01 3.43 3.19
C ILE A 73 2.95 2.67 1.87
N VAL A 74 3.99 2.79 1.03
CA VAL A 74 4.03 2.18 -0.29
C VAL A 74 3.91 0.65 -0.19
N TYR A 75 4.76 -0.02 0.59
CA TYR A 75 4.67 -1.49 0.66
C TYR A 75 3.39 -1.97 1.34
N LEU A 76 2.82 -1.21 2.29
CA LEU A 76 1.56 -1.55 2.94
C LEU A 76 0.40 -1.55 1.95
N LEU A 77 0.32 -0.52 1.09
CA LEU A 77 -0.71 -0.40 0.06
C LEU A 77 -0.70 -1.60 -0.91
N TYR A 78 0.48 -1.98 -1.40
CA TYR A 78 0.61 -3.14 -2.27
C TYR A 78 0.33 -4.45 -1.54
N ALA A 79 0.85 -4.61 -0.31
CA ALA A 79 0.65 -5.80 0.50
C ALA A 79 -0.84 -6.05 0.80
N ILE A 80 -1.58 -5.02 1.24
CA ILE A 80 -3.00 -5.16 1.58
C ILE A 80 -3.85 -5.43 0.34
N CYS A 81 -3.65 -4.69 -0.75
CA CYS A 81 -4.44 -4.88 -1.97
C CYS A 81 -4.20 -6.27 -2.56
N TYR A 82 -2.94 -6.71 -2.62
CA TYR A 82 -2.62 -8.03 -3.15
C TYR A 82 -3.09 -9.16 -2.23
N ALA A 83 -2.98 -9.01 -0.91
CA ALA A 83 -3.51 -9.97 0.06
C ALA A 83 -5.03 -10.14 -0.10
N ARG A 84 -5.77 -9.04 -0.20
CA ARG A 84 -7.23 -9.06 -0.39
C ARG A 84 -7.64 -9.61 -1.76
N TYR A 85 -6.88 -9.30 -2.81
CA TYR A 85 -7.10 -9.83 -4.16
C TYR A 85 -6.89 -11.35 -4.22
N THR A 86 -5.79 -11.84 -3.64
CA THR A 86 -5.42 -13.27 -3.70
C THR A 86 -6.06 -14.12 -2.62
N GLY A 87 -6.60 -13.50 -1.56
CA GLY A 87 -7.09 -14.19 -0.36
C GLY A 87 -5.97 -14.83 0.46
N LYS A 88 -4.72 -14.41 0.27
CA LYS A 88 -3.54 -14.94 0.98
C LYS A 88 -3.02 -13.87 1.96
N PRO A 89 -2.50 -14.27 3.13
CA PRO A 89 -1.94 -13.31 4.07
C PRO A 89 -0.69 -12.64 3.49
N ALA A 90 -0.49 -11.36 3.82
CA ALA A 90 0.78 -10.67 3.65
C ALA A 90 1.59 -10.78 4.95
N ILE A 91 2.90 -10.95 4.83
CA ILE A 91 3.82 -11.04 5.97
C ILE A 91 4.82 -9.89 5.84
N ILE A 92 4.92 -9.08 6.90
CA ILE A 92 5.90 -8.00 7.01
C ILE A 92 6.88 -8.42 8.10
N ALA A 93 8.14 -8.62 7.73
CA ALA A 93 9.22 -8.97 8.65
C ALA A 93 10.07 -7.73 8.95
N CYS A 94 10.25 -7.44 10.23
CA CYS A 94 11.04 -6.29 10.71
C CYS A 94 12.29 -6.76 11.45
N ALA A 95 13.28 -5.88 11.57
CA ALA A 95 14.55 -6.19 12.22
C ALA A 95 14.43 -6.30 13.76
N ASP A 96 13.50 -5.56 14.36
CA ASP A 96 13.31 -5.50 15.81
C ASP A 96 11.84 -5.19 16.18
N GLU A 97 11.55 -5.29 17.49
CA GLU A 97 10.22 -5.07 18.08
C GLU A 97 9.74 -3.62 17.94
N THR A 98 10.62 -2.63 18.04
CA THR A 98 10.25 -1.21 17.92
C THR A 98 9.69 -0.90 16.53
N LEU A 99 10.28 -1.45 15.47
CA LEU A 99 9.75 -1.30 14.11
C LEU A 99 8.38 -1.97 13.96
N ILE A 100 8.16 -3.11 14.60
CA ILE A 100 6.85 -3.78 14.60
C ILE A 100 5.82 -2.91 15.32
N GLU A 101 6.15 -2.38 16.50
CA GLU A 101 5.26 -1.49 17.26
C GLU A 101 4.88 -0.23 16.47
N GLN A 102 5.81 0.35 15.71
CA GLN A 102 5.51 1.51 14.85
C GLN A 102 4.45 1.19 13.79
N LEU A 103 4.41 -0.05 13.28
CA LEU A 103 3.40 -0.48 12.33
C LEU A 103 2.02 -0.66 12.97
N VAL A 104 1.96 -1.33 14.14
CA VAL A 104 0.72 -1.92 14.66
C VAL A 104 0.06 -1.17 15.81
N LYS A 105 0.74 -0.22 16.46
CA LYS A 105 0.14 0.58 17.55
C LYS A 105 -1.06 1.38 17.06
N GLU A 106 -1.90 1.86 17.99
CA GLU A 106 -3.13 2.61 17.66
C GLU A 106 -2.89 3.86 16.80
N GLU A 107 -1.73 4.50 16.95
CA GLU A 107 -1.27 5.68 16.19
C GLU A 107 -0.19 5.30 15.14
N GLY A 108 -0.11 4.01 14.80
CA GLY A 108 0.89 3.40 13.94
C GLY A 108 0.59 3.57 12.46
N ASP A 109 1.52 3.10 11.62
CA ASP A 109 1.42 3.27 10.18
C ASP A 109 0.16 2.62 9.58
N ILE A 110 -0.22 1.44 10.09
CA ILE A 110 -1.43 0.74 9.62
C ILE A 110 -2.68 1.54 9.99
N ALA A 111 -2.78 2.02 11.22
CA ALA A 111 -3.94 2.77 11.70
C ALA A 111 -4.11 4.09 10.92
N LYS A 112 -3.03 4.86 10.75
CA LYS A 112 -3.01 6.10 9.96
C LYS A 112 -3.45 5.87 8.52
N LEU A 113 -2.94 4.82 7.88
CA LEU A 113 -3.30 4.51 6.51
C LEU A 113 -4.78 4.07 6.40
N SER A 114 -5.25 3.30 7.39
CA SER A 114 -6.66 2.87 7.46
C SER A 114 -7.59 4.08 7.58
N GLU A 115 -7.27 5.04 8.44
CA GLU A 115 -8.05 6.26 8.62
C GLU A 115 -8.02 7.15 7.37
N ALA A 116 -6.83 7.39 6.81
CA ALA A 116 -6.67 8.24 5.65
C ALA A 116 -7.46 7.73 4.43
N LEU A 117 -7.49 6.40 4.25
CA LEU A 117 -8.11 5.74 3.10
C LEU A 117 -9.49 5.16 3.37
N GLY A 118 -10.01 5.30 4.59
CA GLY A 118 -11.31 4.74 4.98
C GLY A 118 -11.38 3.21 4.85
N LEU A 119 -10.28 2.50 5.13
CA LEU A 119 -10.22 1.05 5.06
C LEU A 119 -10.71 0.44 6.39
N SER A 120 -11.51 -0.63 6.29
CA SER A 120 -11.90 -1.50 7.40
C SER A 120 -11.25 -2.88 7.30
#